data_AF-A0A6L4YP78-F1
#
_entry.id   AF-A0A6L4YP78-F1
#
_cell.length_a   1.000
_cell.length_b   1.000
_cell.length_c   1.000
_cell.angle_alpha   90.00
_cell.angle_beta   90.00
_cell.angle_gamma   90.00
#
_symmetry.space_group_name_H-M   'P 1'
#
loop_
_entity.id
_entity.type
_entity.pdbx_description
1 polymer ?
#
loop_
_entity_poly.entity_id
_entity_poly.type
_entity_poly.pdbx_seq_one_letter_code
_entity_poly.pdbx_strand_id
1 'polypeptide(L)'
;IRWQISEELAARGGIQDVMFSSDEGKTFKIIASNLAMNVRSFDFAPDIVTTTARFRIQVRTLANNVIDTSDANINIGTSLRVDFARYSILDTRLEILGETLSDKAKLFVNGTKIDRPAKKLSTGELVFKGKQKKLKIRSGENSIVLEVNSVRSAPYKLFL
;
A
#
# COMPACT_ATOMS: atom_id res chain seq x y z
N ILE A 1 6.90 -11.62 11.16
CA ILE A 1 5.55 -12.00 10.66
C ILE A 1 5.07 -13.20 11.46
N ARG A 2 3.79 -13.25 11.83
CA ARG A 2 3.16 -14.37 12.54
C ARG A 2 1.84 -14.74 11.87
N TRP A 3 1.49 -16.03 11.86
CA TRP A 3 0.24 -16.52 11.28
C TRP A 3 -0.24 -17.78 12.01
N GLN A 4 -1.49 -18.15 11.77
CA GLN A 4 -2.12 -19.36 12.30
C GLN A 4 -2.51 -20.31 11.16
N ILE A 5 -2.56 -21.60 11.47
CA ILE A 5 -3.07 -22.65 10.59
C ILE A 5 -4.04 -23.47 11.42
N SER A 6 -5.21 -23.81 10.86
CA SER A 6 -6.17 -24.68 11.54
C SER A 6 -5.57 -26.06 11.81
N GLU A 7 -5.99 -26.70 12.89
CA GLU A 7 -5.51 -28.04 13.24
C GLU A 7 -5.81 -29.06 12.13
N GLU A 8 -6.99 -28.96 11.50
CA GLU A 8 -7.37 -29.80 10.37
C GLU A 8 -6.38 -29.69 9.21
N LEU A 9 -5.98 -28.46 8.85
CA LEU A 9 -5.03 -28.25 7.76
C LEU A 9 -3.62 -28.70 8.15
N ALA A 10 -3.22 -28.51 9.41
CA ALA A 10 -1.94 -28.99 9.93
C ALA A 10 -1.83 -30.53 9.92
N ALA A 11 -2.91 -31.23 10.28
CA ALA A 11 -2.95 -32.70 10.33
C ALA A 11 -2.80 -33.37 8.96
N ARG A 12 -3.14 -32.67 7.87
CA ARG A 12 -2.99 -33.18 6.50
C ARG A 12 -1.53 -33.26 6.05
N GLY A 13 -0.60 -32.62 6.77
CA GLY A 13 0.81 -32.54 6.37
C GLY A 13 1.02 -31.71 5.09
N GLY A 14 2.28 -31.39 4.80
CA GLY A 14 2.65 -30.58 3.64
C GLY A 14 3.74 -29.57 3.95
N ILE A 15 3.69 -28.46 3.21
CA ILE A 15 4.65 -27.37 3.31
C ILE A 15 3.92 -26.03 3.18
N GLN A 16 4.59 -24.97 3.66
CA GLN A 16 4.08 -23.60 3.53
C GLN A 16 5.17 -22.65 3.02
N ASP A 17 4.74 -21.66 2.24
CA ASP A 17 5.56 -20.57 1.77
C ASP A 17 5.06 -19.24 2.35
N VAL A 18 5.99 -18.35 2.65
CA VAL A 18 5.73 -16.95 2.95
C VAL A 18 6.09 -16.13 1.71
N MET A 19 5.14 -15.33 1.25
CA MET A 19 5.30 -14.47 0.10
C MET A 19 5.06 -13.00 0.47
N PHE A 20 5.70 -12.11 -0.28
CA PHE A 20 5.66 -10.68 -0.08
C PHE A 20 5.29 -9.96 -1.39
N SER A 21 4.50 -8.90 -1.27
CA SER A 21 4.15 -7.97 -2.34
C SER A 21 4.48 -6.55 -1.89
N SER A 22 5.05 -5.74 -2.80
CA SER A 22 5.24 -4.30 -2.61
C SER A 22 4.23 -3.47 -3.43
N ASP A 23 3.27 -4.10 -4.10
CA ASP A 23 2.38 -3.49 -5.08
C ASP A 23 0.90 -3.74 -4.79
N GLU A 24 0.54 -3.71 -3.49
CA GLU A 24 -0.84 -3.89 -3.01
C GLU A 24 -1.41 -5.29 -3.29
N GLY A 25 -0.54 -6.28 -3.41
CA GLY A 25 -0.92 -7.67 -3.66
C GLY A 25 -1.16 -8.02 -5.13
N LYS A 26 -0.75 -7.17 -6.09
CA LYS A 26 -0.87 -7.50 -7.51
C LYS A 26 0.12 -8.59 -7.92
N THR A 27 1.34 -8.53 -7.40
CA THR A 27 2.38 -9.55 -7.61
C THR A 27 2.99 -9.96 -6.28
N PHE A 28 3.30 -11.26 -6.14
CA PHE A 28 3.90 -11.82 -4.93
C PHE A 28 5.19 -12.55 -5.26
N LYS A 29 6.22 -12.31 -4.45
CA LYS A 29 7.52 -13.00 -4.49
C LYS A 29 7.66 -13.88 -3.26
N ILE A 30 8.18 -15.09 -3.42
CA ILE A 30 8.45 -15.97 -2.29
C ILE A 30 9.65 -15.43 -1.51
N ILE A 31 9.50 -15.27 -0.19
CA ILE A 31 10.56 -14.81 0.73
C ILE A 31 11.01 -15.90 1.71
N ALA A 32 10.19 -16.94 1.88
CA ALA A 32 10.56 -18.20 2.52
C ALA A 32 9.76 -19.33 1.89
N SER A 33 10.39 -20.45 1.56
CA SER A 33 9.74 -21.58 0.88
C SER A 33 9.88 -22.88 1.66
N ASN A 34 8.97 -23.81 1.38
CA ASN A 34 9.01 -25.19 1.85
C ASN A 34 9.15 -25.31 3.39
N LEU A 35 8.58 -24.36 4.13
CA LEU A 35 8.62 -24.39 5.59
C LEU A 35 7.76 -25.56 6.08
N ALA A 36 8.21 -26.21 7.15
CA ALA A 36 7.46 -27.28 7.80
C ALA A 36 6.13 -26.75 8.36
N MET A 37 5.10 -27.60 8.39
CA MET A 37 3.73 -27.24 8.81
C MET A 37 3.59 -26.77 10.26
N ASN A 38 4.63 -26.88 11.09
CA ASN A 38 4.65 -26.38 12.48
C ASN A 38 5.22 -24.96 12.60
N VAL A 39 5.82 -24.40 11.55
CA VAL A 39 6.35 -23.02 11.58
C VAL A 39 5.20 -22.01 11.63
N ARG A 40 5.25 -21.04 12.54
CA ARG A 40 4.19 -20.02 12.76
C ARG A 40 4.69 -18.59 12.71
N SER A 41 5.99 -18.41 12.50
CA SER A 41 6.62 -17.10 12.44
C SER A 41 7.78 -17.11 11.47
N PHE A 42 8.03 -15.94 10.90
CA PHE A 42 9.18 -15.67 10.05
C PHE A 42 9.68 -14.26 10.34
N ASP A 43 10.98 -14.15 10.61
CA ASP A 43 11.64 -12.86 10.81
C ASP A 43 12.00 -12.28 9.46
N PHE A 44 11.30 -11.20 9.10
CA PHE A 44 11.47 -10.54 7.82
C PHE A 44 12.30 -9.27 8.01
N ALA A 45 13.44 -9.21 7.35
CA ALA A 45 14.30 -8.03 7.26
C ALA A 45 14.09 -7.37 5.89
N PRO A 46 13.27 -6.31 5.79
CA PRO A 46 13.03 -5.64 4.52
C PRO A 46 14.26 -4.85 4.07
N ASP A 47 14.58 -4.95 2.78
CA ASP A 47 15.57 -4.12 2.07
C ASP A 47 14.90 -2.96 1.31
N ILE A 48 13.58 -2.86 1.38
CA ILE A 48 12.78 -1.85 0.68
C ILE A 48 11.90 -1.04 1.62
N VAL A 49 11.63 0.20 1.20
CA VAL A 49 10.72 1.13 1.88
C VAL A 49 9.44 1.24 1.07
N THR A 50 8.29 0.95 1.68
CA THR A 50 6.99 0.97 0.99
C THR A 50 5.83 1.08 1.96
N THR A 51 4.72 1.70 1.53
CA THR A 51 3.44 1.72 2.29
C THR A 51 2.41 0.71 1.78
N THR A 52 2.77 -0.09 0.78
CA THR A 52 1.86 -0.98 0.05
C THR A 52 2.25 -2.45 0.22
N ALA A 53 2.95 -2.77 1.31
CA ALA A 53 3.37 -4.14 1.59
C ALA A 53 2.15 -5.04 1.88
N ARG A 54 2.14 -6.23 1.29
CA ARG A 54 1.20 -7.33 1.64
C ARG A 54 1.99 -8.61 1.86
N PHE A 55 1.56 -9.41 2.83
CA PHE A 55 2.12 -10.74 3.05
C PHE A 55 1.07 -11.79 2.72
N ARG A 56 1.53 -12.91 2.16
CA ARG A 56 0.70 -14.05 1.81
C ARG A 56 1.33 -15.32 2.35
N ILE A 57 0.51 -16.17 2.94
CA ILE A 57 0.88 -17.53 3.29
C ILE A 57 0.20 -18.46 2.29
N GLN A 58 0.98 -19.33 1.67
CA GLN A 58 0.46 -20.40 0.82
C GLN A 58 0.83 -21.74 1.44
N VAL A 59 -0.17 -22.51 1.83
CA VAL A 59 -0.02 -23.89 2.28
C VAL A 59 -0.28 -24.82 1.10
N ARG A 60 0.62 -25.77 0.87
CA ARG A 60 0.46 -26.84 -0.12
C ARG A 60 0.47 -28.19 0.60
N THR A 61 -0.59 -28.95 0.40
CA THR A 61 -0.74 -30.33 0.87
C THR A 61 -0.82 -31.26 -0.34
N LEU A 62 -0.85 -32.58 -0.12
CA LEU A 62 -1.03 -33.54 -1.21
C LEU A 62 -2.38 -33.41 -1.94
N ALA A 63 -3.39 -32.85 -1.27
CA ALA A 63 -4.74 -32.74 -1.82
C ALA A 63 -5.11 -31.31 -2.27
N ASN A 64 -4.64 -30.29 -1.54
CA ASN A 64 -5.13 -28.91 -1.63
C ASN A 64 -4.03 -27.87 -1.52
N ASN A 65 -4.30 -26.69 -2.09
CA ASN A 65 -3.57 -25.46 -1.85
C ASN A 65 -4.49 -24.44 -1.16
N VAL A 66 -4.06 -23.90 -0.02
CA VAL A 66 -4.78 -22.87 0.74
C VAL A 66 -3.94 -21.61 0.76
N ILE A 67 -4.57 -20.46 0.48
CA ILE A 67 -3.90 -19.16 0.44
C ILE A 67 -4.61 -18.22 1.39
N ASP A 68 -3.82 -17.53 2.20
CA ASP A 68 -4.29 -16.41 3.00
C ASP A 68 -3.38 -15.20 2.78
N THR A 69 -3.94 -13.99 2.77
CA THR A 69 -3.21 -12.74 2.51
C THR A 69 -3.62 -11.71 3.54
N SER A 70 -2.66 -10.98 4.09
CA SER A 70 -2.89 -9.89 5.05
C SER A 70 -4.03 -8.98 4.60
N ASP A 71 -4.93 -8.59 5.50
CA ASP A 71 -6.14 -7.82 5.16
C ASP A 71 -5.85 -6.41 4.65
N ALA A 72 -4.78 -5.79 5.17
CA ALA A 72 -4.41 -4.40 4.90
C ALA A 72 -2.99 -4.27 4.34
N ASN A 73 -2.74 -3.15 3.67
CA ASN A 73 -1.40 -2.74 3.31
C ASN A 73 -0.62 -2.38 4.58
N ILE A 74 0.63 -2.82 4.66
CA ILE A 74 1.54 -2.55 5.76
C ILE A 74 2.54 -1.50 5.31
N ASN A 75 2.86 -0.58 6.23
CA ASN A 75 3.93 0.38 6.04
C ASN A 75 5.25 -0.20 6.56
N ILE A 76 6.27 -0.17 5.70
CA ILE A 76 7.63 -0.59 5.96
C ILE A 76 8.56 0.61 5.74
N GLY A 77 9.18 1.07 6.83
CA GLY A 77 10.33 1.97 6.77
C GLY A 77 10.07 3.40 6.31
N THR A 78 8.81 3.85 6.23
CA THR A 78 8.49 5.24 5.87
C THR A 78 7.42 5.86 6.77
N SER A 79 7.48 7.17 6.95
CA SER A 79 6.43 7.98 7.59
C SER A 79 5.64 8.81 6.56
N LEU A 80 5.88 8.62 5.25
CA LEU A 80 5.10 9.28 4.20
C LEU A 80 3.68 8.73 4.21
N ARG A 81 2.72 9.57 4.59
CA ARG A 81 1.30 9.22 4.61
C ARG A 81 0.41 10.39 4.25
N VAL A 82 -0.75 10.07 3.71
CA VAL A 82 -1.85 11.00 3.46
C VAL A 82 -2.91 10.70 4.49
N ASP A 83 -3.08 11.60 5.45
CA ASP A 83 -4.05 11.48 6.52
C ASP A 83 -5.42 12.02 6.09
N PHE A 84 -5.40 13.04 5.22
CA PHE A 84 -6.60 13.66 4.71
C PHE A 84 -6.35 14.27 3.32
N ALA A 85 -7.36 14.19 2.45
CA ALA A 85 -7.36 14.91 1.19
C ALA A 85 -8.74 15.52 0.93
N ARG A 86 -8.76 16.73 0.37
CA ARG A 86 -9.99 17.44 0.01
C ARG A 86 -9.80 18.20 -1.29
N TYR A 87 -10.78 18.13 -2.18
CA TYR A 87 -10.81 18.98 -3.37
C TYR A 87 -11.77 20.17 -3.18
N SER A 88 -11.28 21.38 -3.42
CA SER A 88 -12.10 22.61 -3.45
C SER A 88 -12.46 22.96 -4.88
N ILE A 89 -13.76 22.96 -5.21
CA ILE A 89 -14.26 23.39 -6.53
C ILE A 89 -14.03 24.90 -6.73
N LEU A 90 -14.23 25.70 -5.69
CA LEU A 90 -14.10 27.15 -5.73
C LEU A 90 -12.64 27.58 -5.96
N ASP A 91 -11.72 27.02 -5.17
CA ASP A 91 -10.29 27.37 -5.27
C ASP A 91 -9.57 26.58 -6.37
N THR A 92 -10.25 25.61 -6.98
CA THR A 92 -9.71 24.69 -7.99
C THR A 92 -8.39 24.06 -7.53
N ARG A 93 -8.39 23.44 -6.35
CA ARG A 93 -7.19 22.82 -5.77
C ARG A 93 -7.53 21.55 -4.99
N LEU A 94 -6.60 20.61 -4.99
CA LEU A 94 -6.56 19.49 -4.06
C LEU A 94 -5.63 19.87 -2.90
N GLU A 95 -6.17 19.82 -1.69
CA GLU A 95 -5.46 19.96 -0.42
C GLU A 95 -5.17 18.57 0.15
N ILE A 96 -3.96 18.39 0.67
CA ILE A 96 -3.51 17.15 1.28
C ILE A 96 -2.85 17.48 2.61
N LEU A 97 -3.29 16.79 3.67
CA LEU A 97 -2.65 16.80 4.98
C LEU A 97 -2.04 15.43 5.26
N GLY A 98 -0.89 15.42 5.93
CA GLY A 98 -0.21 14.18 6.31
C GLY A 98 1.19 14.41 6.84
N GLU A 99 2.00 13.34 6.85
CA GLU A 99 3.37 13.38 7.36
C GLU A 99 4.42 13.19 6.28
N THR A 100 5.61 13.71 6.57
CA THR A 100 6.80 13.65 5.70
C THR A 100 6.52 14.22 4.29
N LEU A 101 5.59 15.18 4.20
CA LEU A 101 5.23 15.82 2.96
C LEU A 101 6.33 16.77 2.45
N SER A 102 6.56 16.73 1.13
CA SER A 102 7.57 17.53 0.43
C SER A 102 6.96 18.24 -0.78
N ASP A 103 7.45 19.43 -1.09
CA ASP A 103 7.19 20.17 -2.33
C ASP A 103 7.68 19.43 -3.60
N LYS A 104 8.58 18.45 -3.44
CA LYS A 104 8.99 17.53 -4.51
C LYS A 104 8.02 16.35 -4.70
N ALA A 105 6.92 16.29 -3.95
CA ALA A 105 5.95 15.23 -4.06
C ALA A 105 5.32 15.17 -5.46
N LYS A 106 5.23 13.97 -6.01
CA LYS A 106 4.46 13.69 -7.24
C LYS A 106 3.09 13.18 -6.84
N LEU A 107 2.05 13.74 -7.41
CA LEU A 107 0.68 13.29 -7.21
C LEU A 107 0.31 12.21 -8.23
N PHE A 108 -0.32 11.15 -7.74
CA PHE A 108 -1.01 10.15 -8.55
C PHE A 108 -2.49 10.15 -8.15
N VAL A 109 -3.37 10.25 -9.13
CA VAL A 109 -4.82 10.13 -8.94
C VAL A 109 -5.31 8.98 -9.79
N ASN A 110 -5.98 8.01 -9.15
CA ASN A 110 -6.48 6.79 -9.81
C ASN A 110 -5.36 6.07 -10.61
N GLY A 111 -4.18 5.95 -10.00
CA GLY A 111 -2.99 5.34 -10.60
C GLY A 111 -2.28 6.18 -11.66
N THR A 112 -2.83 7.34 -12.04
CA THR A 112 -2.25 8.18 -13.08
C THR A 112 -1.45 9.32 -12.48
N LYS A 113 -0.18 9.46 -12.90
CA LYS A 113 0.64 10.61 -12.51
C LYS A 113 0.02 11.91 -13.02
N ILE A 114 -0.07 12.90 -12.13
CA ILE A 114 -0.57 14.23 -12.43
C ILE A 114 0.60 15.17 -12.63
N ASP A 115 0.61 15.84 -13.78
CA ASP A 115 1.62 16.83 -14.12
C ASP A 115 1.26 18.20 -13.53
N ARG A 116 1.30 18.26 -12.20
CA ARG A 116 1.13 19.49 -11.41
C ARG A 116 2.14 19.49 -10.28
N PRO A 117 2.91 20.57 -10.11
CA PRO A 117 3.85 20.67 -9.01
C PRO A 117 3.09 20.74 -7.68
N ALA A 118 3.62 20.11 -6.66
CA ALA A 118 3.15 20.29 -5.30
C ALA A 118 3.59 21.67 -4.80
N LYS A 119 2.71 22.36 -4.07
CA LYS A 119 3.08 23.55 -3.31
C LYS A 119 2.90 23.25 -1.83
N LYS A 120 3.97 23.35 -1.07
CA LYS A 120 3.92 23.25 0.40
C LYS A 120 3.37 24.55 0.99
N LEU A 121 2.35 24.43 1.83
CA LEU A 121 1.77 25.59 2.54
C LEU A 121 2.32 25.68 3.96
N SER A 122 2.43 24.54 4.62
CA SER A 122 2.95 24.43 5.98
C SER A 122 3.60 23.05 6.19
N THR A 123 4.11 22.79 7.39
CA THR A 123 4.57 21.45 7.77
C THR A 123 3.37 20.51 7.80
N GLY A 124 3.38 19.50 6.93
CA GLY A 124 2.30 18.51 6.83
C GLY A 124 1.16 18.91 5.90
N GLU A 125 1.28 20.00 5.13
CA GLU A 125 0.26 20.42 4.16
C GLU A 125 0.84 20.65 2.76
N LEU A 126 0.21 20.02 1.77
CA LEU A 126 0.50 20.20 0.34
C LEU A 126 -0.75 20.56 -0.43
N VAL A 127 -0.59 21.39 -1.46
CA VAL A 127 -1.64 21.68 -2.43
C VAL A 127 -1.21 21.44 -3.86
N PHE A 128 -2.15 20.92 -4.66
CA PHE A 128 -2.03 20.77 -6.11
C PHE A 128 -3.11 21.61 -6.79
N LYS A 129 -2.72 22.65 -7.52
CA LYS A 129 -3.66 23.51 -8.25
C LYS A 129 -4.15 22.84 -9.53
N GLY A 130 -5.45 22.95 -9.79
CA GLY A 130 -6.08 22.54 -11.04
C GLY A 130 -7.55 22.19 -10.88
N LYS A 131 -8.33 22.38 -11.94
CA LYS A 131 -9.70 21.87 -12.05
C LYS A 131 -9.70 20.33 -12.00
N GLN A 132 -10.81 19.71 -11.58
CA GLN A 132 -10.99 18.23 -11.53
C GLN A 132 -10.44 17.51 -12.77
N LYS A 133 -10.82 17.95 -13.98
CA LYS A 133 -10.33 17.38 -15.24
C LYS A 133 -8.79 17.35 -15.35
N LYS A 134 -8.11 18.41 -14.87
CA LYS A 134 -6.64 18.48 -14.90
C LYS A 134 -5.98 17.62 -13.83
N LEU A 135 -6.64 17.43 -12.70
CA LEU A 135 -6.19 16.53 -11.62
C LEU A 135 -6.68 15.09 -11.81
N LYS A 136 -7.45 14.81 -12.87
CA LYS A 136 -8.08 13.51 -13.15
C LYS A 136 -8.95 12.99 -12.00
N ILE A 137 -9.50 13.93 -11.23
CA ILE A 137 -10.47 13.67 -10.18
C ILE A 137 -11.85 13.54 -10.85
N ARG A 138 -12.62 12.52 -10.46
CA ARG A 138 -13.97 12.24 -10.96
C ARG A 138 -14.99 12.25 -9.82
N SER A 139 -16.27 12.26 -10.16
CA SER A 139 -17.34 12.00 -9.17
C SER A 139 -17.20 10.60 -8.58
N GLY A 140 -17.55 10.44 -7.31
CA GLY A 140 -17.42 9.21 -6.56
C GLY A 140 -16.01 9.01 -5.98
N GLU A 141 -15.59 7.75 -5.86
CA GLU A 141 -14.32 7.40 -5.23
C GLU A 141 -13.10 7.69 -6.14
N ASN A 142 -12.09 8.33 -5.55
CA ASN A 142 -10.79 8.59 -6.13
C ASN A 142 -9.68 8.07 -5.20
N SER A 143 -8.68 7.42 -5.77
CA SER A 143 -7.46 7.02 -5.04
C SER A 143 -6.39 8.09 -5.19
N ILE A 144 -5.95 8.66 -4.07
CA ILE A 144 -4.90 9.68 -3.97
C ILE A 144 -3.63 9.04 -3.41
N VAL A 145 -2.54 9.12 -4.16
CA VAL A 145 -1.21 8.63 -3.75
C VAL A 145 -0.18 9.72 -3.98
N LEU A 146 0.71 9.91 -3.00
CA LEU A 146 1.88 10.75 -3.13
C LEU A 146 3.14 9.91 -3.30
N GLU A 147 4.09 10.38 -4.10
CA GLU A 147 5.44 9.82 -4.19
C GLU A 147 6.48 10.87 -3.83
N VAL A 148 7.35 10.58 -2.87
CA VAL A 148 8.48 11.42 -2.46
C VAL A 148 9.73 10.54 -2.43
N ASN A 149 10.81 10.93 -3.12
CA ASN A 149 12.06 10.18 -3.18
C ASN A 149 11.87 8.68 -3.52
N SER A 150 10.99 8.40 -4.50
CA SER A 150 10.62 7.04 -4.94
C SER A 150 9.84 6.20 -3.90
N VAL A 151 9.51 6.75 -2.74
CA VAL A 151 8.61 6.14 -1.76
C VAL A 151 7.20 6.63 -2.03
N ARG A 152 6.24 5.70 -2.13
CA ARG A 152 4.81 6.03 -2.27
C ARG A 152 4.12 6.01 -0.93
N SER A 153 3.06 6.81 -0.78
CA SER A 153 2.10 6.73 0.31
C SER A 153 1.10 5.60 0.06
N ALA A 154 0.42 5.16 1.12
CA ALA A 154 -0.78 4.34 0.95
C ALA A 154 -1.85 5.15 0.20
N PRO A 155 -2.75 4.49 -0.55
CA PRO A 155 -3.83 5.18 -1.22
C PRO A 155 -4.83 5.76 -0.21
N TYR A 156 -5.07 7.05 -0.30
CA TYR A 156 -6.17 7.71 0.40
C TYR A 156 -7.42 7.75 -0.49
N LYS A 157 -8.57 7.40 0.08
CA LYS A 157 -9.85 7.40 -0.63
C LYS A 157 -10.53 8.77 -0.47
N LEU A 158 -10.55 9.54 -1.55
CA LEU A 158 -11.27 10.81 -1.65
C LEU A 158 -12.63 10.57 -2.32
N PHE A 159 -13.71 10.93 -1.65
CA PHE A 159 -15.08 10.88 -2.19
C PHE A 159 -15.56 12.30 -2.55
N LEU A 160 -16.15 12.44 -3.74
CA LEU A 160 -16.71 13.70 -4.26
C LEU A 160 -18.10 13.53 -4.86
#